data_AF-X1S4H7-F1
#
_entry.id   AF-X1S4H7-F1
#
_cell.length_a   1.000
_cell.length_b   1.000
_cell.length_c   1.000
_cell.angle_alpha   90.00
_cell.angle_beta   90.00
_cell.angle_gamma   90.00
#
_symmetry.space_group_name_H-M   'P 1'
#
loop_
_entity.id
_entity.type
_entity.pdbx_description
1 polymer ?
#
loop_
_entity_poly.entity_id
_entity_poly.type
_entity_poly.pdbx_seq_one_letter_code
_entity_poly.pdbx_strand_id
1 'polypeptide(L)'
;MPDWQKKERVNILLLGIDQREGQHGPWRTDTMIVLTINPENKTAGMLSIPRDLWVPIPGYSENRINTAHYTGDLKKYPGGGLALAIKTVQTNLGIPIHYYVRVNFNGFVRVIDTIGGIEIYIEEEIYDPQYPDQGYGYDPLYISAGHQHMDGELALKYARTRHSGSDFDRLQRQQQVIMAARDRVLRLDLLPQLLPKLPDLLKNVGDAVQTDLQPDEILNLA
;
A
#
# COMPACT_ATOMS: atom_id res chain seq x y z
N MET A 1 -6.81 18.92 -7.47
CA MET A 1 -6.92 18.86 -6.00
C MET A 1 -8.40 18.86 -5.64
N PRO A 2 -8.84 18.04 -4.69
CA PRO A 2 -10.23 17.98 -4.28
C PRO A 2 -10.63 19.29 -3.59
N ASP A 3 -11.87 19.72 -3.77
CA ASP A 3 -12.41 20.86 -3.04
C ASP A 3 -12.85 20.41 -1.63
N TRP A 4 -11.96 20.61 -0.66
CA TRP A 4 -12.19 20.28 0.74
C TRP A 4 -13.38 21.03 1.35
N GLN A 5 -13.73 22.22 0.83
CA GLN A 5 -14.89 22.99 1.31
C GLN A 5 -16.21 22.39 0.81
N LYS A 6 -16.20 21.77 -0.37
CA LYS A 6 -17.37 21.11 -0.97
C LYS A 6 -17.55 19.66 -0.56
N LYS A 7 -16.71 19.12 0.33
CA LYS A 7 -16.76 17.72 0.77
C LYS A 7 -16.75 16.73 -0.41
N GLU A 8 -16.01 17.07 -1.46
CA GLU A 8 -15.88 16.19 -2.61
C GLU A 8 -15.24 14.85 -2.23
N ARG A 9 -15.60 13.80 -2.98
CA ARG A 9 -15.00 12.48 -2.79
C ARG A 9 -13.51 12.54 -3.10
N VAL A 10 -12.70 12.08 -2.15
CA VAL A 10 -11.25 11.99 -2.29
C VAL A 10 -10.87 10.56 -2.67
N ASN A 11 -9.92 10.41 -3.58
CA ASN A 11 -9.43 9.12 -4.06
C ASN A 11 -7.91 9.12 -3.92
N ILE A 12 -7.39 8.14 -3.19
CA ILE A 12 -5.97 8.01 -2.85
C ILE A 12 -5.49 6.68 -3.43
N LEU A 13 -4.44 6.71 -4.25
CA LEU A 13 -3.83 5.50 -4.78
C LEU A 13 -2.69 5.03 -3.86
N LEU A 14 -2.90 3.90 -3.19
CA LEU A 14 -1.88 3.22 -2.40
C LEU A 14 -1.09 2.27 -3.30
N LEU A 15 0.24 2.39 -3.29
CA LEU A 15 1.17 1.63 -4.12
C LEU A 15 2.21 0.94 -3.23
N GLY A 16 2.29 -0.38 -3.31
CA GLY A 16 3.39 -1.16 -2.74
C GLY A 16 4.39 -1.54 -3.82
N ILE A 17 5.64 -1.10 -3.69
CA ILE A 17 6.73 -1.43 -4.63
C ILE A 17 7.64 -2.54 -4.06
N ASP A 18 8.02 -3.50 -4.91
CA ASP A 18 8.99 -4.56 -4.57
C ASP A 18 10.42 -4.02 -4.64
N GLN A 19 10.67 -2.93 -3.92
CA GLN A 19 12.01 -2.37 -3.72
C GLN A 19 12.58 -2.94 -2.42
N ARG A 20 13.73 -3.61 -2.52
CA ARG A 20 14.48 -4.17 -1.39
C ARG A 20 15.71 -3.33 -1.10
N GLU A 21 16.21 -3.43 0.12
CA GLU A 21 17.40 -2.69 0.55
C GLU A 21 18.61 -3.03 -0.33
N GLY A 22 19.38 -2.00 -0.72
CA GLY A 22 20.55 -2.14 -1.59
C GLY A 22 20.24 -2.41 -3.07
N GLN A 23 18.98 -2.56 -3.46
CA GLN A 23 18.61 -2.69 -4.88
C GLN A 23 18.32 -1.33 -5.51
N HIS A 24 18.80 -1.13 -6.75
CA HIS A 24 18.56 0.05 -7.57
C HIS A 24 17.90 -0.33 -8.90
N GLY A 25 16.90 0.42 -9.33
CA GLY A 25 16.25 0.20 -10.61
C GLY A 25 14.79 0.62 -10.63
N PRO A 26 14.15 0.47 -11.81
CA PRO A 26 12.70 0.58 -11.92
C PRO A 26 12.02 -0.59 -11.20
N TRP A 27 11.02 -0.29 -10.38
CA TRP A 27 10.27 -1.29 -9.60
C TRP A 27 8.87 -1.53 -10.16
N ARG A 28 8.35 -2.74 -9.96
CA ARG A 28 6.94 -3.05 -10.20
C ARG A 28 6.12 -2.72 -8.95
N THR A 29 4.87 -2.34 -9.19
CA THR A 29 3.87 -2.09 -8.14
C THR A 29 3.01 -3.33 -7.95
N ASP A 30 3.42 -4.19 -7.02
CA ASP A 30 2.75 -5.47 -6.75
C ASP A 30 1.50 -5.33 -5.85
N THR A 31 1.33 -4.15 -5.25
CA THR A 31 0.10 -3.75 -4.55
C THR A 31 -0.40 -2.44 -5.15
N MET A 32 -1.66 -2.40 -5.55
CA MET A 32 -2.37 -1.18 -5.95
C MET A 32 -3.75 -1.19 -5.34
N ILE A 33 -4.06 -0.21 -4.50
CA ILE A 33 -5.35 -0.10 -3.84
C ILE A 33 -5.83 1.34 -3.98
N VAL A 34 -7.04 1.53 -4.51
CA VAL A 34 -7.71 2.83 -4.48
C VAL A 34 -8.52 2.93 -3.21
N LEU A 35 -8.10 3.81 -2.31
CA LEU A 35 -8.90 4.23 -1.16
C LEU A 35 -9.77 5.41 -1.60
N THR A 36 -11.08 5.29 -1.42
CA THR A 36 -12.04 6.37 -1.65
C THR A 36 -12.67 6.80 -0.34
N ILE A 37 -12.72 8.11 -0.09
CA ILE A 37 -13.29 8.71 1.11
C ILE A 37 -14.35 9.71 0.65
N ASN A 38 -15.57 9.52 1.14
CA ASN A 38 -16.69 10.43 0.94
C ASN A 38 -16.98 11.15 2.27
N PRO A 39 -16.46 12.39 2.44
CA PRO A 39 -16.64 13.14 3.68
C PRO A 39 -18.08 13.66 3.87
N GLU A 40 -18.88 13.78 2.80
CA GLU A 40 -20.30 14.13 2.90
C GLU A 40 -21.11 13.02 3.59
N ASN A 41 -20.94 11.77 3.11
CA ASN A 41 -21.65 10.61 3.62
C ASN A 41 -20.92 9.87 4.75
N LYS A 42 -19.72 10.32 5.15
CA LYS A 42 -18.85 9.66 6.13
C LYS A 42 -18.60 8.18 5.81
N THR A 43 -18.42 7.87 4.52
CA THR A 43 -18.12 6.51 4.06
C THR A 43 -16.74 6.45 3.44
N ALA A 44 -16.08 5.31 3.60
CA ALA A 44 -14.83 4.99 2.92
C ALA A 44 -14.96 3.63 2.25
N GLY A 45 -14.21 3.43 1.16
CA GLY A 45 -14.14 2.17 0.43
C GLY A 45 -12.73 1.91 -0.06
N MET A 46 -12.38 0.64 -0.20
CA MET A 46 -11.11 0.22 -0.79
C MET A 46 -11.36 -0.68 -1.99
N LEU A 47 -10.67 -0.42 -3.09
CA LEU A 47 -10.67 -1.24 -4.28
C LEU A 47 -9.25 -1.72 -4.57
N SER A 48 -8.98 -3.00 -4.34
CA SER A 48 -7.74 -3.62 -4.77
C SER A 48 -7.75 -3.83 -6.28
N ILE A 49 -6.70 -3.39 -6.96
CA ILE A 49 -6.51 -3.62 -8.39
C ILE A 49 -5.57 -4.83 -8.55
N PRO A 50 -6.01 -5.92 -9.19
CA PRO A 50 -5.14 -7.07 -9.45
C PRO A 50 -3.92 -6.64 -10.25
N ARG A 51 -2.72 -6.97 -9.76
CA ARG A 51 -1.45 -6.53 -10.36
C ARG A 51 -1.27 -6.99 -11.81
N ASP A 52 -1.87 -8.13 -12.15
CA ASP A 52 -1.81 -8.77 -13.47
C ASP A 52 -2.98 -8.34 -14.39
N LEU A 53 -3.80 -7.36 -13.99
CA LEU A 53 -4.86 -6.80 -14.84
C LEU A 53 -4.26 -6.24 -16.14
N TRP A 54 -4.71 -6.75 -17.28
CA TRP A 54 -4.23 -6.34 -18.60
C TRP A 54 -4.95 -5.07 -19.06
N VAL A 55 -4.21 -3.99 -19.28
CA VAL A 55 -4.76 -2.67 -19.58
C VAL A 55 -3.89 -1.89 -20.57
N PRO A 56 -4.46 -0.91 -21.30
CA PRO A 56 -3.67 0.10 -21.98
C PRO A 56 -2.90 0.97 -20.97
N ILE A 57 -1.59 1.13 -21.24
CA ILE A 57 -0.71 2.05 -20.51
C ILE A 57 -0.58 3.33 -21.36
N PRO A 58 -1.08 4.49 -20.90
CA PRO A 58 -1.12 5.72 -21.71
C PRO A 58 0.25 6.13 -22.26
N GLY A 59 0.35 6.27 -23.59
CA GLY A 59 1.60 6.58 -24.29
C GLY A 59 2.51 5.38 -24.58
N TYR A 60 2.08 4.16 -24.25
CA TYR A 60 2.80 2.90 -24.45
C TYR A 60 1.84 1.79 -24.91
N SER A 61 2.35 0.56 -25.07
CA SER A 61 1.52 -0.61 -25.39
C SER A 61 0.69 -1.09 -24.19
N GLU A 62 -0.31 -1.90 -24.46
CA GLU A 62 -1.00 -2.64 -23.41
C GLU A 62 -0.04 -3.59 -22.68
N ASN A 63 -0.26 -3.74 -21.37
CA ASN A 63 0.47 -4.69 -20.54
C ASN A 63 -0.28 -4.91 -19.22
N ARG A 64 0.27 -5.74 -18.34
CA ARG A 64 -0.15 -5.81 -16.94
C ARG A 64 0.05 -4.48 -16.25
N ILE A 65 -0.94 -4.05 -15.46
CA ILE A 65 -0.95 -2.74 -14.82
C ILE A 65 0.25 -2.50 -13.90
N ASN A 66 0.76 -3.54 -13.22
CA ASN A 66 1.96 -3.45 -12.38
C ASN A 66 3.26 -3.07 -13.10
N THR A 67 3.26 -3.10 -14.43
CA THR A 67 4.40 -2.68 -15.25
C THR A 67 4.40 -1.18 -15.55
N ALA A 68 3.31 -0.45 -15.29
CA ALA A 68 3.22 0.98 -15.55
C ALA A 68 4.29 1.77 -14.77
N HIS A 69 4.47 1.45 -13.49
CA HIS A 69 5.50 2.07 -12.67
C HIS A 69 6.91 1.81 -13.21
N TYR A 70 7.23 0.54 -13.43
CA TYR A 70 8.50 0.12 -14.01
C TYR A 70 8.79 0.82 -15.35
N THR A 71 7.79 0.86 -16.23
CA THR A 71 7.88 1.46 -17.56
C THR A 71 8.13 2.96 -17.48
N GLY A 72 7.44 3.67 -16.59
CA GLY A 72 7.60 5.12 -16.45
C GLY A 72 8.99 5.51 -15.97
N ASP A 73 9.55 4.77 -15.01
CA ASP A 73 10.93 4.97 -14.56
C ASP A 73 11.93 4.63 -15.68
N LEU A 74 11.80 3.45 -16.30
CA LEU A 74 12.70 2.98 -17.35
C LEU A 74 12.72 3.91 -18.58
N LYS A 75 11.55 4.42 -18.97
CA LYS A 75 11.38 5.28 -20.14
C LYS A 75 11.47 6.76 -19.83
N LYS A 76 11.81 7.13 -18.59
CA LYS A 76 11.94 8.52 -18.11
C LYS A 76 10.68 9.35 -18.42
N TYR A 77 9.51 8.77 -18.17
CA TYR A 77 8.23 9.46 -18.30
C TYR A 77 8.24 10.73 -17.42
N PRO A 78 7.62 11.85 -17.85
CA PRO A 78 7.52 13.05 -17.00
C PRO A 78 6.83 12.73 -15.66
N GLY A 79 7.55 12.92 -14.54
CA GLY A 79 7.09 12.50 -13.21
C GLY A 79 7.35 11.04 -12.84
N GLY A 80 8.09 10.30 -13.68
CA GLY A 80 8.58 8.94 -13.42
C GLY A 80 7.51 7.85 -13.44
N GLY A 81 7.85 6.70 -12.86
CA GLY A 81 7.02 5.52 -12.75
C GLY A 81 5.71 5.78 -12.02
N LEU A 82 5.79 6.54 -10.93
CA LEU A 82 4.63 6.93 -10.15
C LEU A 82 3.59 7.70 -10.98
N ALA A 83 4.01 8.72 -11.73
CA ALA A 83 3.09 9.51 -12.55
C ALA A 83 2.43 8.66 -13.64
N LEU A 84 3.18 7.74 -14.27
CA LEU A 84 2.61 6.83 -15.27
C LEU A 84 1.65 5.81 -14.64
N ALA A 85 1.94 5.29 -13.45
CA ALA A 85 1.05 4.38 -12.73
C ALA A 85 -0.28 5.06 -12.36
N ILE A 86 -0.22 6.28 -11.79
CA ILE A 86 -1.40 7.09 -11.49
C ILE A 86 -2.21 7.34 -12.75
N LYS A 87 -1.56 7.76 -13.86
CA LYS A 87 -2.25 8.01 -15.13
C LYS A 87 -2.92 6.75 -15.68
N THR A 88 -2.25 5.60 -15.57
CA THR A 88 -2.79 4.30 -16.01
C THR A 88 -4.04 3.93 -15.21
N VAL A 89 -4.01 4.06 -13.88
CA VAL A 89 -5.19 3.79 -13.04
C VAL A 89 -6.34 4.74 -13.38
N GLN A 90 -6.08 6.05 -13.48
CA GLN A 90 -7.11 7.05 -13.82
C GLN A 90 -7.77 6.77 -15.16
N THR A 91 -6.98 6.47 -16.20
CA THR A 91 -7.49 6.23 -17.55
C THR A 91 -8.34 4.96 -17.62
N ASN A 92 -7.95 3.89 -16.91
CA ASN A 92 -8.65 2.61 -17.00
C ASN A 92 -9.86 2.49 -16.07
N LEU A 93 -9.84 3.15 -14.92
CA LEU A 93 -10.97 3.15 -13.98
C LEU A 93 -11.94 4.32 -14.21
N GLY A 94 -11.55 5.34 -14.98
CA GLY A 94 -12.40 6.51 -15.25
C GLY A 94 -12.67 7.38 -14.02
N ILE A 95 -11.85 7.27 -12.97
CA ILE A 95 -11.95 8.06 -11.73
C ILE A 95 -10.69 8.92 -11.56
N PRO A 96 -10.81 10.14 -11.00
CA PRO A 96 -9.64 10.94 -10.64
C PRO A 96 -8.90 10.28 -9.48
N ILE A 97 -7.57 10.35 -9.49
CA ILE A 97 -6.71 10.04 -8.35
C ILE A 97 -6.17 11.38 -7.85
N HIS A 98 -6.56 11.74 -6.63
CA HIS A 98 -6.27 13.04 -6.04
C HIS A 98 -4.92 13.06 -5.34
N TYR A 99 -4.58 11.94 -4.69
CA TYR A 99 -3.36 11.76 -3.94
C TYR A 99 -2.81 10.35 -4.15
N TYR A 100 -1.57 10.12 -3.74
CA TYR A 100 -0.98 8.80 -3.68
C TYR A 100 -0.21 8.58 -2.39
N VAL A 101 -0.03 7.31 -2.04
CA VAL A 101 0.96 6.86 -1.06
C VAL A 101 1.72 5.71 -1.68
N ARG A 102 3.03 5.85 -1.85
CA ARG A 102 3.93 4.82 -2.35
C ARG A 102 4.80 4.33 -1.20
N VAL A 103 4.80 3.03 -0.94
CA VAL A 103 5.51 2.40 0.17
C VAL A 103 6.37 1.26 -0.37
N ASN A 104 7.63 1.17 0.03
CA ASN A 104 8.43 -0.03 -0.14
C ASN A 104 8.39 -0.93 1.09
N PHE A 105 9.09 -2.06 1.07
CA PHE A 105 9.07 -3.02 2.18
C PHE A 105 9.63 -2.44 3.49
N ASN A 106 10.69 -1.65 3.42
CA ASN A 106 11.26 -1.04 4.63
C ASN A 106 10.30 -0.01 5.24
N GLY A 107 9.65 0.79 4.40
CA GLY A 107 8.66 1.78 4.83
C GLY A 107 7.44 1.11 5.47
N PHE A 108 6.99 -0.01 4.87
CA PHE A 108 5.90 -0.81 5.43
C PHE A 108 6.22 -1.29 6.84
N VAL A 109 7.38 -1.95 7.02
CA VAL A 109 7.81 -2.50 8.33
C VAL A 109 7.85 -1.39 9.38
N ARG A 110 8.53 -0.27 9.07
CA ARG A 110 8.65 0.87 9.99
C ARG A 110 7.30 1.46 10.39
N VAL A 111 6.36 1.60 9.45
CA VAL A 111 5.03 2.15 9.74
C VAL A 111 4.27 1.25 10.71
N ILE A 112 4.29 -0.06 10.50
CA ILE A 112 3.62 -1.03 11.38
C ILE A 112 4.30 -1.07 12.76
N ASP A 113 5.63 -1.04 12.83
CA ASP A 113 6.35 -1.01 14.10
C ASP A 113 6.09 0.30 14.88
N THR A 114 5.96 1.43 14.18
CA THR A 114 5.68 2.74 14.80
C THR A 114 4.32 2.77 15.51
N ILE A 115 3.33 2.05 14.99
CA ILE A 115 2.01 1.90 15.64
C ILE A 115 1.97 0.74 16.65
N GLY A 116 3.14 0.14 16.92
CA GLY A 116 3.32 -0.95 17.88
C GLY A 116 2.69 -2.26 17.41
N GLY A 117 2.80 -2.58 16.12
CA GLY A 117 2.25 -3.80 15.51
C GLY A 117 0.75 -3.73 15.23
N ILE A 118 0.22 -4.78 14.60
CA ILE A 118 -1.21 -4.93 14.25
C ILE A 118 -1.78 -6.24 14.77
N GLU A 119 -3.10 -6.27 14.95
CA GLU A 119 -3.84 -7.46 15.37
C GLU A 119 -4.67 -7.98 14.20
N ILE A 120 -4.47 -9.25 13.81
CA ILE A 120 -5.24 -9.90 12.74
C ILE A 120 -5.76 -11.25 13.24
N TYR A 121 -7.02 -11.54 12.95
CA TYR A 121 -7.57 -12.88 13.14
C TYR A 121 -7.31 -13.74 11.90
N ILE A 122 -6.66 -14.87 12.10
CA ILE A 122 -6.29 -15.83 11.07
C ILE A 122 -7.25 -17.02 11.15
N GLU A 123 -8.06 -17.24 10.11
CA GLU A 123 -9.07 -18.30 10.11
C GLU A 123 -8.45 -19.70 10.09
N GLU A 124 -7.41 -19.89 9.26
CA GLU A 124 -6.69 -21.15 9.10
C GLU A 124 -5.19 -20.90 9.15
N GLU A 125 -4.43 -21.87 9.68
CA GLU A 125 -2.99 -21.73 9.77
C GLU A 125 -2.35 -21.51 8.39
N ILE A 126 -1.34 -20.64 8.37
CA ILE A 126 -0.55 -20.37 7.17
C ILE A 126 0.80 -21.02 7.38
N TYR A 127 1.16 -21.96 6.50
CA TYR A 127 2.46 -22.60 6.50
C TYR A 127 3.08 -22.52 5.11
N ASP A 128 4.05 -21.63 4.91
CA ASP A 128 4.75 -21.41 3.64
C ASP A 128 6.23 -21.81 3.79
N PRO A 129 6.57 -23.10 3.60
CA PRO A 129 7.94 -23.59 3.75
C PRO A 129 8.89 -23.06 2.68
N GLN A 130 8.35 -22.48 1.59
CA GLN A 130 9.10 -21.95 0.45
C GLN A 130 9.03 -20.43 0.38
N TYR A 131 8.63 -19.77 1.48
CA TYR A 131 8.65 -18.32 1.53
C TYR A 131 10.09 -17.85 1.26
N PRO A 132 10.31 -16.98 0.26
CA PRO A 132 11.66 -16.66 -0.18
C PRO A 132 12.38 -15.82 0.87
N ASP A 133 13.64 -16.15 1.14
CA ASP A 133 14.52 -15.21 1.81
C ASP A 133 14.85 -14.02 0.87
N GLN A 134 15.57 -13.02 1.39
CA GLN A 134 15.98 -11.85 0.59
C GLN A 134 17.05 -12.19 -0.47
N GLY A 135 17.48 -13.44 -0.58
CA GLY A 135 18.48 -13.98 -1.52
C GLY A 135 17.92 -15.14 -2.37
N TYR A 136 18.56 -16.32 -2.26
CA TYR A 136 18.23 -17.53 -3.02
C TYR A 136 17.78 -18.70 -2.14
N GLY A 137 17.54 -18.46 -0.85
CA GLY A 137 17.10 -19.46 0.12
C GLY A 137 15.63 -19.29 0.50
N TYR A 138 15.24 -19.99 1.56
CA TYR A 138 13.89 -19.98 2.11
C TYR A 138 13.93 -19.53 3.57
N ASP A 139 12.94 -18.74 3.94
CA ASP A 139 12.65 -18.31 5.30
C ASP A 139 11.22 -18.77 5.65
N PRO A 140 11.05 -20.06 6.02
CA PRO A 140 9.74 -20.68 6.20
C PRO A 140 8.82 -19.85 7.10
N LEU A 141 7.65 -19.49 6.57
CA LEU A 141 6.66 -18.75 7.32
C LEU A 141 5.66 -19.72 7.96
N TYR A 142 5.44 -19.59 9.27
CA TYR A 142 4.35 -20.24 9.96
C TYR A 142 3.56 -19.23 10.79
N ILE A 143 2.24 -19.21 10.63
CA ILE A 143 1.31 -18.40 11.40
C ILE A 143 0.16 -19.30 11.84
N SER A 144 -0.04 -19.45 13.14
CA SER A 144 -1.14 -20.26 13.66
C SER A 144 -2.49 -19.57 13.46
N ALA A 145 -3.57 -20.37 13.38
CA ALA A 145 -4.93 -19.85 13.39
C ALA A 145 -5.24 -19.12 14.72
N GLY A 146 -6.17 -18.17 14.68
CA GLY A 146 -6.59 -17.35 15.82
C GLY A 146 -6.09 -15.90 15.75
N HIS A 147 -6.16 -15.20 16.88
CA HIS A 147 -5.68 -13.82 17.00
C HIS A 147 -4.15 -13.78 17.03
N GLN A 148 -3.57 -13.02 16.11
CA GLN A 148 -2.13 -12.84 15.98
C GLN A 148 -1.77 -11.37 16.11
N HIS A 149 -0.85 -11.08 17.03
CA HIS A 149 -0.13 -9.83 17.04
C HIS A 149 1.03 -9.93 16.04
N MET A 150 1.08 -9.02 15.08
CA MET A 150 2.11 -8.98 14.04
C MET A 150 2.90 -7.68 14.13
N ASP A 151 4.21 -7.81 14.31
CA ASP A 151 5.14 -6.71 14.05
C ASP A 151 5.25 -6.44 12.53
N GLY A 152 6.04 -5.44 12.16
CA GLY A 152 6.17 -5.04 10.77
C GLY A 152 6.72 -6.13 9.86
N GLU A 153 7.64 -6.97 10.35
CA GLU A 153 8.21 -8.05 9.56
C GLU A 153 7.18 -9.16 9.31
N LEU A 154 6.50 -9.62 10.36
CA LEU A 154 5.47 -10.65 10.24
C LEU A 154 4.27 -10.17 9.42
N ALA A 155 3.84 -8.91 9.59
CA ALA A 155 2.80 -8.29 8.80
C ALA A 155 3.17 -8.22 7.30
N LEU A 156 4.45 -7.95 7.00
CA LEU A 156 4.94 -7.91 5.62
C LEU A 156 4.91 -9.31 5.00
N LYS A 157 5.37 -10.32 5.73
CA LYS A 157 5.32 -11.73 5.31
C LYS A 157 3.88 -12.17 5.05
N TYR A 158 2.97 -11.84 5.96
CA TYR A 158 1.54 -12.10 5.84
C TYR A 158 0.91 -11.44 4.60
N ALA A 159 1.23 -10.18 4.32
CA ALA A 159 0.72 -9.47 3.14
C ALA A 159 1.28 -10.00 1.80
N ARG A 160 2.40 -10.72 1.82
CA ARG A 160 3.14 -11.17 0.63
C ARG A 160 2.98 -12.65 0.31
N THR A 161 2.76 -13.50 1.31
CA THR A 161 2.66 -14.94 1.10
C THR A 161 1.55 -15.28 0.09
N ARG A 162 1.85 -16.28 -0.73
CA ARG A 162 0.93 -16.86 -1.72
C ARG A 162 0.59 -18.31 -1.39
N HIS A 163 1.11 -18.83 -0.28
CA HIS A 163 0.84 -20.19 0.13
C HIS A 163 -0.62 -20.32 0.57
N SER A 164 -1.19 -21.51 0.34
CA SER A 164 -2.58 -21.83 0.68
C SER A 164 -3.64 -20.96 -0.01
N GLY A 165 -3.32 -20.23 -1.10
CA GLY A 165 -4.29 -19.34 -1.73
C GLY A 165 -3.93 -18.82 -3.14
N SER A 166 -4.89 -18.12 -3.71
CA SER A 166 -4.84 -17.41 -4.99
C SER A 166 -4.30 -15.97 -4.84
N ASP A 167 -4.11 -15.27 -5.97
CA ASP A 167 -3.79 -13.84 -5.97
C ASP A 167 -4.83 -13.02 -5.20
N PHE A 168 -6.11 -13.44 -5.21
CA PHE A 168 -7.20 -12.80 -4.49
C PHE A 168 -7.02 -12.87 -2.97
N ASP A 169 -6.52 -13.99 -2.45
CA ASP A 169 -6.27 -14.14 -1.01
C ASP A 169 -5.16 -13.18 -0.57
N ARG A 170 -4.14 -12.96 -1.43
CA ARG A 170 -3.13 -11.94 -1.17
C ARG A 170 -3.73 -10.53 -1.15
N LEU A 171 -4.61 -10.20 -2.10
CA LEU A 171 -5.29 -8.90 -2.11
C LEU A 171 -6.16 -8.71 -0.86
N GLN A 172 -6.82 -9.76 -0.38
CA GLN A 172 -7.60 -9.73 0.86
C GLN A 172 -6.71 -9.50 2.08
N ARG A 173 -5.58 -10.22 2.21
CA ARG A 173 -4.62 -10.01 3.30
C ARG A 173 -4.08 -8.58 3.33
N GLN A 174 -3.81 -7.99 2.17
CA GLN A 174 -3.38 -6.59 2.06
C GLN A 174 -4.46 -5.62 2.60
N GLN A 175 -5.73 -5.87 2.29
CA GLN A 175 -6.84 -5.08 2.87
C GLN A 175 -6.97 -5.31 4.38
N GLN A 176 -6.82 -6.55 4.86
CA GLN A 176 -6.85 -6.88 6.29
C GLN A 176 -5.76 -6.14 7.06
N VAL A 177 -4.55 -6.07 6.50
CA VAL A 177 -3.44 -5.29 7.09
C VAL A 177 -3.79 -3.80 7.19
N ILE A 178 -4.36 -3.19 6.14
CA ILE A 178 -4.77 -1.78 6.17
C ILE A 178 -5.86 -1.56 7.23
N MET A 179 -6.85 -2.45 7.30
CA MET A 179 -7.91 -2.38 8.31
C MET A 179 -7.36 -2.56 9.73
N ALA A 180 -6.44 -3.49 9.94
CA ALA A 180 -5.82 -3.72 11.24
C ALA A 180 -4.96 -2.53 11.68
N ALA A 181 -4.22 -1.90 10.76
CA ALA A 181 -3.48 -0.68 11.03
C ALA A 181 -4.40 0.49 11.42
N ARG A 182 -5.50 0.68 10.70
CA ARG A 182 -6.55 1.65 11.06
C ARG A 182 -7.09 1.37 12.45
N ASP A 183 -7.51 0.14 12.72
CA ASP A 183 -8.11 -0.24 14.00
C ASP A 183 -7.12 -0.08 15.15
N ARG A 184 -5.84 -0.37 14.94
CA ARG A 184 -4.78 -0.14 15.92
C ARG A 184 -4.67 1.34 16.29
N VAL A 185 -4.58 2.21 15.28
CA VAL A 185 -4.45 3.66 15.47
C VAL A 185 -5.66 4.24 16.21
N LEU A 186 -6.88 3.80 15.84
CA LEU A 186 -8.11 4.28 16.46
C LEU A 186 -8.34 3.72 17.88
N ARG A 187 -8.09 2.42 18.10
CA ARG A 187 -8.34 1.78 19.41
C ARG A 187 -7.39 2.26 20.49
N LEU A 188 -6.14 2.54 20.14
CA LEU A 188 -5.13 3.02 21.07
C LEU A 188 -5.09 4.55 21.19
N ASP A 189 -6.02 5.25 20.52
CA ASP A 189 -6.05 6.72 20.46
C ASP A 189 -4.65 7.29 20.15
N LEU A 190 -4.01 6.72 19.12
CA LEU A 190 -2.66 7.15 18.74
C LEU A 190 -2.68 8.43 17.92
N LEU A 191 -3.84 8.83 17.38
CA LEU A 191 -3.95 10.02 16.53
C LEU A 191 -3.39 11.29 17.20
N PRO A 192 -3.73 11.65 18.45
CA PRO A 192 -3.18 12.82 19.11
C PRO A 192 -1.66 12.78 19.28
N GLN A 193 -1.06 11.58 19.34
CA GLN A 193 0.39 11.39 19.50
C GLN A 193 1.13 11.36 18.17
N LEU A 194 0.51 10.77 17.14
CA LEU A 194 1.07 10.59 15.81
C LEU A 194 0.94 11.86 14.97
N LEU A 195 -0.18 12.58 15.05
CA LEU A 195 -0.45 13.76 14.21
C LEU A 195 0.62 14.86 14.35
N PRO A 196 1.05 15.27 15.56
CA PRO A 196 2.11 16.27 15.70
C PRO A 196 3.47 15.78 15.20
N LYS A 197 3.69 14.46 15.23
CA LYS A 197 4.93 13.81 14.82
C LYS A 197 4.91 13.41 13.35
N LEU A 198 3.78 13.51 12.67
CA LEU A 198 3.61 12.99 11.32
C LEU A 198 4.62 13.56 10.32
N PRO A 199 4.96 14.87 10.32
CA PRO A 199 6.01 15.39 9.46
C PRO A 199 7.37 14.74 9.73
N ASP A 200 7.73 14.55 11.01
CA ASP A 200 8.99 13.90 11.40
C ASP A 200 8.97 12.41 11.08
N LEU A 201 7.85 11.72 11.27
CA LEU A 201 7.67 10.32 10.90
C LEU A 201 7.84 10.13 9.39
N LEU A 202 7.16 10.95 8.58
CA LEU A 202 7.30 10.95 7.11
C LEU A 202 8.74 11.27 6.67
N LYS A 203 9.41 12.21 7.35
CA LYS A 203 10.82 12.50 7.10
C LYS A 203 11.75 11.35 7.49
N ASN A 204 11.47 10.65 8.59
CA ASN A 204 12.28 9.55 9.12
C ASN A 204 12.12 8.25 8.33
N VAL A 205 10.97 8.03 7.69
CA VAL A 205 10.80 6.94 6.70
C VAL A 205 11.40 7.31 5.35
N GLY A 206 11.76 8.58 5.11
CA GLY A 206 12.53 9.02 3.96
C GLY A 206 11.93 8.56 2.62
N ASP A 207 12.75 8.01 1.74
CA ASP A 207 12.30 7.47 0.45
C ASP A 207 11.45 6.19 0.55
N ALA A 208 11.32 5.62 1.75
CA ALA A 208 10.59 4.37 1.96
C ALA A 208 9.06 4.55 1.92
N VAL A 209 8.59 5.76 2.24
CA VAL A 209 7.19 6.18 2.06
C VAL A 209 7.18 7.53 1.36
N GLN A 210 6.48 7.62 0.24
CA GLN A 210 6.33 8.85 -0.51
C GLN A 210 4.86 9.18 -0.71
N THR A 211 4.48 10.43 -0.53
CA THR A 211 3.11 10.90 -0.71
C THR A 211 3.11 12.37 -1.09
N ASP A 212 2.06 12.81 -1.78
CA ASP A 212 1.75 14.21 -2.04
C ASP A 212 0.73 14.79 -1.04
N LEU A 213 0.20 13.99 -0.11
CA LEU A 213 -0.65 14.44 0.98
C LEU A 213 0.13 15.37 1.91
N GLN A 214 -0.40 16.57 2.12
CA GLN A 214 0.12 17.49 3.13
C GLN A 214 -0.44 17.14 4.52
N PRO A 215 0.29 17.45 5.62
CA PRO A 215 -0.15 17.13 6.97
C PRO A 215 -1.55 17.66 7.33
N ASP A 216 -1.92 18.84 6.85
CA ASP A 216 -3.24 19.46 7.02
C ASP A 216 -4.33 18.73 6.23
N GLU A 217 -4.02 18.20 5.05
CA GLU A 217 -4.94 17.37 4.27
C GLU A 217 -5.18 16.01 4.95
N ILE A 218 -4.14 15.43 5.57
CA ILE A 218 -4.27 14.20 6.36
C ILE A 218 -5.20 14.43 7.56
N LEU A 219 -5.09 15.59 8.22
CA LEU A 219 -6.00 15.96 9.31
C LEU A 219 -7.45 16.09 8.85
N ASN A 220 -7.70 16.63 7.65
CA ASN A 220 -9.05 16.74 7.09
C ASN A 220 -9.67 15.39 6.70
N LEU A 221 -8.86 14.33 6.59
CA LEU A 221 -9.30 12.97 6.31
C LEU A 221 -9.60 12.13 7.57
N ALA A 222 -9.14 12.58 8.75
CA ALA A 222 -9.32 11.91 10.03
C ALA A 222 -10.70 12.19 10.66
#